data_AF-A0A3D3PPV6-F1
#
_entry.id   AF-A0A3D3PPV6-F1
#
_cell.length_a   1.000
_cell.length_b   1.000
_cell.length_c   1.000
_cell.angle_alpha   90.00
_cell.angle_beta   90.00
_cell.angle_gamma   90.00
#
_symmetry.space_group_name_H-M   'P 1'
#
loop_
_entity.id
_entity.type
_entity.pdbx_description
1 polymer ?
#
loop_
_entity_poly.entity_id
_entity_poly.type
_entity_poly.pdbx_seq_one_letter_code
_entity_poly.pdbx_strand_id
1 'polypeptide(L)'
;EAFTHLREDKEMLPLADAARCRSEADWLIGINGTRAMTAFNSKEGGFYLTTVGRVQTPTLSIVVEREEKIKKFVPRDYWEVRAEFICAAGIYEGRWLDTQYKKDALDPNPDPEKKAERLWSKAAAESIVAACRNKQGNVTEESKPTTSMAPALFDLTSLQREA
;
A
#
# COMPACT_ATOMS: atom_id res chain seq x y z
N GLU A 1 9.10 22.15 36.68
CA GLU A 1 7.78 21.51 36.92
C GLU A 1 7.83 19.99 37.12
N ALA A 2 8.67 19.22 36.40
CA ALA A 2 8.71 17.76 36.60
C ALA A 2 9.16 17.34 38.02
N PHE A 3 10.24 17.94 38.54
CA PHE A 3 10.74 17.67 39.90
C PHE A 3 9.79 18.09 41.01
N THR A 4 8.81 18.97 40.72
CA THR A 4 7.79 19.38 41.68
C THR A 4 6.55 18.49 41.63
N HIS A 5 6.45 17.60 40.63
CA HIS A 5 5.34 16.67 40.42
C HIS A 5 5.89 15.25 40.20
N LEU A 6 6.69 14.76 41.15
CA LEU A 6 7.21 13.40 41.09
C LEU A 6 6.05 12.40 41.21
N ARG A 7 6.04 11.44 40.29
CA ARG A 7 5.10 10.32 40.32
C ARG A 7 5.62 9.23 41.22
N GLU A 8 4.72 8.52 41.89
CA GLU A 8 5.10 7.39 42.72
C GLU A 8 5.50 6.18 41.87
N ASP A 9 6.39 5.34 42.41
CA ASP A 9 6.83 4.10 41.76
C ASP A 9 5.66 3.18 41.37
N LYS A 10 4.64 3.09 42.24
CA LYS A 10 3.43 2.29 41.98
C LYS A 10 2.70 2.70 40.71
N GLU A 11 2.73 3.97 40.34
CA GLU A 11 2.12 4.46 39.10
C GLU A 11 2.90 4.05 37.84
N MET A 12 4.17 3.66 38.00
CA MET A 12 5.07 3.25 36.93
C MET A 12 5.14 1.73 36.77
N LEU A 13 4.73 0.95 37.78
CA LEU A 13 4.75 -0.51 37.75
C LEU A 13 4.12 -1.10 36.47
N PRO A 14 2.95 -0.63 35.97
CA PRO A 14 2.39 -1.18 34.73
C PRO A 14 3.29 -0.98 33.51
N LEU A 15 4.03 0.13 33.44
CA LEU A 15 4.99 0.39 32.34
C LEU A 15 6.23 -0.50 32.47
N ALA A 16 6.71 -0.70 33.70
CA ALA A 16 7.84 -1.59 33.98
C ALA A 16 7.50 -3.05 33.63
N ASP A 17 6.31 -3.52 34.04
CA ASP A 17 5.82 -4.87 33.74
C ASP A 17 5.65 -5.06 32.23
N ALA A 18 5.08 -4.08 31.52
CA ALA A 18 4.96 -4.13 30.07
C ALA A 18 6.33 -4.25 29.37
N ALA A 19 7.33 -3.49 29.82
CA ALA A 19 8.69 -3.57 29.30
C ALA A 19 9.32 -4.95 29.57
N ARG A 20 9.16 -5.49 30.78
CA ARG A 20 9.66 -6.80 31.16
C ARG A 20 9.02 -7.93 30.35
N CYS A 21 7.69 -7.95 30.26
CA CYS A 21 6.97 -8.95 29.47
C CYS A 21 7.42 -8.93 28.00
N ARG A 22 7.63 -7.74 27.42
CA ARG A 22 8.16 -7.61 26.06
C ARG A 22 9.56 -8.21 25.95
N SER A 23 10.48 -7.87 26.85
CA SER A 23 11.86 -8.40 26.85
C SER A 23 11.89 -9.93 26.96
N GLU A 24 11.10 -10.50 27.86
CA GLU A 24 11.01 -11.95 28.05
C GLU A 24 10.42 -12.65 26.82
N ALA A 25 9.35 -12.09 26.24
CA ALA A 25 8.73 -12.64 25.03
C ALA A 25 9.66 -12.58 23.81
N ASP A 26 10.33 -11.45 23.60
CA ASP A 26 11.27 -11.28 22.49
C ASP A 26 12.46 -12.23 22.62
N TRP A 27 12.96 -12.45 23.84
CA TRP A 27 14.04 -13.41 24.12
C TRP A 27 13.59 -14.85 23.88
N LEU A 28 12.43 -15.25 24.42
CA LEU A 28 11.92 -16.61 24.31
C LEU A 28 11.68 -17.00 22.85
N ILE A 29 11.03 -16.13 22.08
CA ILE A 29 10.77 -16.38 20.64
C ILE A 29 12.08 -16.32 19.86
N GLY A 30 12.91 -15.31 20.12
CA GLY A 30 14.13 -15.05 19.37
C GLY A 30 15.16 -16.17 19.49
N ILE A 31 15.49 -16.60 20.71
CA ILE A 31 16.48 -17.65 20.93
C ILE A 31 16.00 -19.00 20.42
N ASN A 32 14.78 -19.41 20.79
CA ASN A 32 14.29 -20.73 20.39
C ASN A 32 14.11 -20.83 18.88
N GLY A 33 13.50 -19.81 18.25
CA GLY A 33 13.32 -19.75 16.80
C GLY A 33 14.65 -19.73 16.06
N THR A 34 15.60 -18.89 16.50
CA THR A 34 16.91 -18.79 15.84
C THR A 34 17.69 -20.10 15.95
N ARG A 35 17.69 -20.76 17.12
CA ARG A 35 18.36 -22.06 17.28
C ARG A 35 17.73 -23.12 16.39
N ALA A 36 16.41 -23.21 16.37
CA ALA A 36 15.69 -24.19 15.56
C ALA A 36 15.96 -24.00 14.06
N MET A 37 15.83 -22.77 13.56
CA MET A 37 16.01 -22.48 12.13
C MET A 37 17.47 -22.57 11.69
N THR A 38 18.42 -22.13 12.53
CA THR A 38 19.85 -22.28 12.25
C THR A 38 20.24 -23.75 12.19
N ALA A 39 19.77 -24.56 13.15
CA ALA A 39 20.01 -26.00 13.14
C ALA A 39 19.38 -26.65 11.90
N PHE A 40 18.16 -26.26 11.53
CA PHE A 40 17.45 -26.76 10.35
C PHE A 40 18.21 -26.46 9.05
N ASN A 41 18.63 -25.21 8.84
CA ASN A 41 19.34 -24.79 7.63
C ASN A 41 20.79 -25.30 7.57
N SER A 42 21.37 -25.67 8.71
CA SER A 42 22.74 -26.22 8.79
C SER A 42 22.79 -27.76 8.72
N LYS A 43 21.65 -28.45 8.50
CA LYS A 43 21.57 -29.92 8.51
C LYS A 43 22.43 -30.59 7.44
N GLU A 44 22.60 -29.96 6.29
CA GLU A 44 23.32 -30.53 5.13
C GLU A 44 24.82 -30.17 5.13
N GLY A 45 25.32 -29.56 6.21
CA GLY A 45 26.71 -29.12 6.36
C GLY A 45 26.85 -27.60 6.26
N GLY A 46 27.90 -27.06 6.89
CA GLY A 46 28.08 -25.61 7.05
C GLY A 46 27.30 -25.02 8.24
N PHE A 47 27.56 -23.76 8.58
CA PHE A 47 26.86 -23.03 9.63
C PHE A 47 26.13 -21.83 9.02
N TYR A 48 24.80 -21.91 8.97
CA TYR A 48 23.95 -20.87 8.40
C TYR A 48 23.08 -20.23 9.50
N LEU A 49 23.61 -19.18 10.12
CA LEU A 49 22.86 -18.40 11.11
C LEU A 49 21.57 -17.87 10.50
N THR A 50 20.45 -18.37 11.01
CA THR A 50 19.11 -18.02 10.53
C THR A 50 18.34 -17.40 11.69
N THR A 51 18.37 -16.08 11.77
CA THR A 51 17.72 -15.35 12.85
C THR A 51 16.20 -15.38 12.71
N VAL A 52 15.54 -15.60 13.84
CA VAL A 52 14.08 -15.51 13.96
C VAL A 52 13.77 -14.52 15.07
N GLY A 53 12.75 -13.70 14.89
CA GLY A 53 12.27 -12.83 15.96
C GLY A 53 10.91 -12.24 15.65
N ARG A 54 10.19 -11.88 16.72
CA ARG A 54 8.81 -11.39 16.65
C ARG A 54 8.64 -10.12 15.79
N VAL A 55 9.68 -9.31 15.63
CA VAL A 55 9.65 -8.08 14.81
C VAL A 55 10.38 -8.27 13.48
N GLN A 56 11.61 -8.77 13.50
CA GLN A 56 12.42 -8.93 12.28
C GLN A 56 11.77 -9.88 11.25
N THR A 57 11.18 -11.00 11.71
CA THR A 57 10.65 -12.02 10.80
C THR A 57 9.38 -11.54 10.10
N PRO A 58 8.36 -10.95 10.78
CA PRO A 58 7.23 -10.36 10.07
C PRO A 58 7.63 -9.19 9.17
N THR A 59 8.62 -8.40 9.56
CA THR A 59 9.14 -7.32 8.69
C THR A 59 9.72 -7.89 7.40
N LEU A 60 10.50 -8.97 7.48
CA LEU A 60 10.99 -9.69 6.31
C LEU A 60 9.85 -10.29 5.49
N SER A 61 8.81 -10.86 6.13
CA SER A 61 7.64 -11.40 5.43
C SER A 61 6.95 -10.36 4.56
N ILE A 62 6.83 -9.10 5.01
CA ILE A 62 6.25 -8.02 4.20
C ILE A 62 7.03 -7.81 2.89
N VAL A 63 8.37 -7.85 2.97
CA VAL A 63 9.24 -7.70 1.79
C VAL A 63 9.12 -8.92 0.87
N VAL A 64 9.15 -10.14 1.44
CA VAL A 64 9.03 -11.40 0.69
C VAL A 64 7.68 -11.47 -0.03
N GLU A 65 6.58 -11.13 0.64
CA GLU A 65 5.25 -11.11 0.02
C GLU A 65 5.15 -10.09 -1.11
N ARG A 66 5.78 -8.93 -0.96
CA ARG A 66 5.84 -7.92 -2.02
C ARG A 66 6.64 -8.42 -3.22
N GLU A 67 7.78 -9.05 -2.97
CA GLU A 67 8.64 -9.62 -4.02
C GLU A 67 7.93 -10.77 -4.75
N GLU A 68 7.23 -11.64 -4.03
CA GLU A 68 6.40 -12.70 -4.62
C GLU A 68 5.29 -12.13 -5.52
N LYS A 69 4.64 -11.03 -5.10
CA LYS A 69 3.66 -10.33 -5.95
C LYS A 69 4.31 -9.76 -7.21
N ILE A 70 5.53 -9.25 -7.14
CA ILE A 70 6.28 -8.73 -8.30
C ILE A 70 6.66 -9.89 -9.24
N LYS A 71 7.20 -10.99 -8.72
CA LYS A 71 7.57 -12.18 -9.52
C LYS A 71 6.39 -12.83 -10.21
N LYS A 72 5.21 -12.84 -9.57
CA LYS A 72 3.96 -13.37 -10.11
C LYS A 72 3.23 -12.38 -11.01
N PHE A 73 3.68 -11.13 -11.09
CA PHE A 73 3.05 -10.13 -11.94
C PHE A 73 3.26 -10.48 -13.41
N VAL A 74 2.16 -10.70 -14.13
CA VAL A 74 2.16 -10.88 -15.58
C VAL A 74 1.66 -9.58 -16.21
N PRO A 75 2.51 -8.81 -16.91
CA PRO A 75 2.08 -7.58 -17.56
C PRO A 75 1.01 -7.90 -18.63
N ARG A 76 -0.04 -7.09 -18.68
CA ARG A 76 -1.12 -7.20 -19.65
C ARG A 76 -1.33 -5.86 -20.33
N ASP A 77 -1.35 -5.88 -21.66
CA ASP A 77 -1.61 -4.68 -22.44
C ASP A 77 -3.03 -4.18 -22.18
N TYR A 78 -3.16 -2.86 -22.03
CA TYR A 78 -4.42 -2.16 -22.00
C TYR A 78 -4.33 -0.88 -22.82
N TRP A 79 -5.49 -0.38 -23.19
CA TRP A 79 -5.65 0.84 -23.95
C TRP A 79 -6.48 1.83 -23.14
N GLU A 80 -6.08 3.10 -23.18
CA GLU A 80 -6.91 4.22 -22.76
C GLU A 80 -7.34 4.98 -24.02
N VAL A 81 -8.57 5.49 -24.03
CA VAL A 81 -9.01 6.44 -25.06
C VAL A 81 -8.94 7.84 -24.45
N ARG A 82 -8.18 8.71 -25.11
CA ARG A 82 -8.06 10.13 -24.76
C ARG A 82 -8.58 10.98 -25.90
N ALA A 83 -9.19 12.10 -25.57
CA ALA A 83 -9.76 13.04 -26.53
C ALA A 83 -9.38 14.47 -26.15
N GLU A 84 -9.02 15.25 -27.16
CA GLU A 84 -8.82 16.69 -27.03
C GLU A 84 -10.08 17.40 -27.50
N PHE A 85 -10.63 18.25 -26.65
CA PHE A 85 -11.82 19.04 -26.94
C PHE A 85 -11.41 20.51 -27.09
N ILE A 86 -11.78 21.12 -28.21
CA ILE A 86 -11.56 22.55 -28.45
C ILE A 86 -12.75 23.31 -27.87
N CYS A 87 -12.48 24.11 -26.85
CA CYS A 87 -13.44 24.98 -26.19
C CYS A 87 -13.07 26.45 -26.43
N ALA A 88 -14.01 27.37 -26.21
CA ALA A 88 -13.75 28.80 -26.34
C ALA A 88 -12.60 29.29 -25.43
N ALA A 89 -12.40 28.64 -24.28
CA ALA A 89 -11.37 28.95 -23.30
C ALA A 89 -10.05 28.19 -23.48
N GLY A 90 -9.93 27.31 -24.49
CA GLY A 90 -8.71 26.52 -24.74
C GLY A 90 -8.99 25.07 -25.09
N ILE A 91 -7.95 24.23 -24.96
CA ILE A 91 -8.02 22.79 -25.22
C ILE A 91 -8.21 22.04 -23.89
N TYR A 92 -9.14 21.10 -23.85
CA TYR A 92 -9.39 20.23 -22.70
C TYR A 92 -9.07 18.78 -23.05
N GLU A 93 -8.22 18.11 -22.27
CA GLU A 93 -7.93 16.68 -22.42
C GLU A 93 -8.89 15.86 -21.55
N GLY A 94 -9.70 15.04 -22.19
CA GLY A 94 -10.59 14.08 -21.53
C GLY A 94 -10.07 12.65 -21.66
N ARG A 95 -10.31 11.84 -20.64
CA ARG A 95 -10.11 10.39 -20.66
C ARG A 95 -11.46 9.70 -20.70
N TRP A 96 -11.61 8.69 -21.55
CA TRP A 96 -12.79 7.85 -21.56
C TRP A 96 -12.89 7.03 -20.27
N LEU A 97 -14.12 6.89 -19.78
CA LEU A 97 -14.46 6.12 -18.60
C LEU A 97 -15.64 5.21 -18.92
N ASP A 98 -15.54 3.94 -18.54
CA ASP A 98 -16.66 3.02 -18.56
C ASP A 98 -17.65 3.39 -17.44
N THR A 99 -18.76 4.02 -17.81
CA THR A 99 -19.85 4.38 -16.88
C THR A 99 -20.53 3.17 -16.23
N GLN A 100 -20.37 1.98 -16.81
CA GLN A 100 -20.91 0.73 -16.27
C GLN A 100 -19.93 0.03 -15.33
N TYR A 101 -18.67 0.48 -15.26
CA TYR A 101 -17.69 -0.10 -14.36
C TYR A 101 -18.15 0.07 -12.90
N LYS A 102 -18.30 -1.08 -12.23
CA LYS A 102 -18.44 -1.16 -10.78
C LYS A 102 -17.21 -1.83 -10.23
N LYS A 103 -16.59 -1.20 -9.23
CA LYS A 103 -15.54 -1.82 -8.46
C LYS A 103 -16.19 -2.92 -7.61
N ASP A 104 -16.16 -4.16 -8.09
CA ASP A 104 -16.73 -5.29 -7.37
C ASP A 104 -15.91 -5.57 -6.12
N ALA A 105 -16.35 -5.01 -4.99
CA ALA A 105 -15.77 -5.26 -3.68
C ALA A 105 -16.06 -6.70 -3.17
N LEU A 106 -16.93 -7.44 -3.85
CA LEU A 106 -17.38 -8.80 -3.51
C LEU A 106 -16.88 -9.88 -4.49
N ASP A 107 -16.04 -9.52 -5.47
CA ASP A 107 -15.42 -10.50 -6.35
C ASP A 107 -14.49 -11.40 -5.52
N PRO A 108 -14.65 -12.74 -5.54
CA PRO A 108 -13.74 -13.65 -4.86
C PRO A 108 -12.31 -13.62 -5.44
N ASN A 109 -12.10 -13.04 -6.62
CA ASN A 109 -10.79 -12.83 -7.22
C ASN A 109 -10.72 -11.45 -7.93
N PRO A 110 -10.65 -10.34 -7.18
CA PRO A 110 -10.70 -9.01 -7.76
C PRO A 110 -9.43 -8.76 -8.58
N ASP A 111 -9.60 -8.41 -9.85
CA ASP A 111 -8.49 -8.00 -10.73
C ASP A 111 -8.06 -6.56 -10.35
N PRO A 112 -6.87 -6.37 -9.74
CA PRO A 112 -6.40 -5.05 -9.31
C PRO A 112 -6.12 -4.11 -10.49
N GLU A 113 -5.91 -4.67 -11.69
CA GLU A 113 -5.64 -3.88 -12.89
C GLU A 113 -6.93 -3.43 -13.58
N LYS A 114 -8.10 -3.98 -13.22
CA LYS A 114 -9.39 -3.58 -13.80
C LYS A 114 -9.82 -2.22 -13.24
N LYS A 115 -9.79 -1.20 -14.10
CA LYS A 115 -10.20 0.18 -13.78
C LYS A 115 -11.19 0.70 -14.84
N ALA A 116 -11.96 1.72 -14.50
CA ALA A 116 -12.99 2.29 -15.38
C ALA A 116 -12.42 2.84 -16.70
N GLU A 117 -11.18 3.35 -16.67
CA GLU A 117 -10.51 3.96 -17.80
C GLU A 117 -9.77 2.98 -18.72
N ARG A 118 -9.69 1.69 -18.35
CA ARG A 118 -8.84 0.70 -19.03
C ARG A 118 -9.65 -0.23 -19.91
N LEU A 119 -9.23 -0.36 -21.16
CA LEU A 119 -9.77 -1.31 -22.14
C LEU A 119 -8.76 -2.42 -22.40
N TRP A 120 -9.20 -3.68 -22.40
CA TRP A 120 -8.32 -4.83 -22.61
C TRP A 120 -8.22 -5.29 -24.07
N SER A 121 -8.89 -4.58 -24.98
CA SER A 121 -8.89 -4.86 -26.40
C SER A 121 -8.65 -3.57 -27.19
N LYS A 122 -7.65 -3.61 -28.07
CA LYS A 122 -7.37 -2.53 -29.02
C LYS A 122 -8.58 -2.22 -29.90
N ALA A 123 -9.29 -3.26 -30.38
CA ALA A 123 -10.47 -3.09 -31.22
C ALA A 123 -11.61 -2.37 -30.49
N ALA A 124 -11.77 -2.60 -29.17
CA ALA A 124 -12.74 -1.88 -28.36
C ALA A 124 -12.38 -0.39 -28.26
N ALA A 125 -11.10 -0.07 -28.03
CA ALA A 125 -10.62 1.31 -28.01
C ALA A 125 -10.80 2.00 -29.37
N GLU A 126 -10.48 1.34 -30.47
CA GLU A 126 -10.65 1.87 -31.84
C GLU A 126 -12.13 2.10 -32.19
N SER A 127 -13.03 1.22 -31.74
CA SER A 127 -14.47 1.38 -31.92
C SER A 127 -14.99 2.63 -31.20
N ILE A 128 -14.54 2.88 -29.97
CA ILE A 128 -14.89 4.09 -29.21
C ILE A 128 -14.34 5.33 -29.92
N VAL A 129 -13.07 5.30 -30.37
CA VAL A 129 -12.49 6.40 -31.14
C VAL A 129 -13.30 6.67 -32.41
N ALA A 130 -13.62 5.65 -33.19
CA ALA A 130 -14.42 5.79 -34.40
C ALA A 130 -15.84 6.34 -34.10
N ALA A 131 -16.44 5.91 -32.99
CA ALA A 131 -17.75 6.37 -32.56
C ALA A 131 -17.76 7.81 -32.05
N CYS A 132 -16.64 8.33 -31.52
CA CYS A 132 -16.57 9.66 -30.91
C CYS A 132 -15.85 10.72 -31.78
N ARG A 133 -15.05 10.30 -32.78
CA ARG A 133 -14.23 11.21 -33.58
C ARG A 133 -15.08 12.28 -34.29
N ASN A 134 -14.64 13.52 -34.18
CA ASN A 134 -15.31 14.72 -34.73
C ASN A 134 -16.74 14.94 -34.24
N LYS A 135 -17.17 14.28 -33.16
CA LYS A 135 -18.44 14.57 -32.51
C LYS A 135 -18.28 15.66 -31.46
N GLN A 136 -19.34 16.41 -31.25
CA GLN A 136 -19.41 17.39 -30.16
C GLN A 136 -19.69 16.66 -28.84
N GLY A 137 -18.96 17.04 -27.79
CA GLY A 137 -19.19 16.58 -26.42
C GLY A 137 -19.95 17.63 -25.63
N ASN A 138 -20.89 17.19 -24.80
CA ASN A 138 -21.51 18.06 -23.80
C ASN A 138 -20.66 18.04 -22.53
N VAL A 139 -20.27 19.22 -22.06
CA VAL A 139 -19.52 19.38 -20.81
C VAL A 139 -20.50 19.58 -19.66
N THR A 140 -20.33 18.78 -18.62
CA THR A 140 -21.01 18.95 -17.33
C THR A 140 -19.94 19.14 -16.27
N GLU A 141 -20.04 20.20 -15.50
CA GLU A 141 -19.09 20.53 -14.43
C GLU A 141 -19.77 20.32 -13.08
N GLU A 142 -19.07 19.64 -12.17
CA GLU A 142 -19.45 19.59 -10.76
C GLU A 142 -18.26 20.12 -9.95
N SER A 143 -18.46 21.21 -9.22
CA SER A 143 -17.45 21.77 -8.32
C SER A 143 -17.88 21.56 -6.88
N LYS A 144 -17.01 20.92 -6.09
CA LYS A 144 -17.20 20.70 -4.66
C LYS A 144 -16.04 21.34 -3.91
N PRO A 145 -16.29 22.32 -3.02
CA PRO A 145 -15.23 22.90 -2.22
C PRO A 145 -14.66 21.84 -1.28
N THR A 146 -13.35 21.61 -1.37
CA THR A 146 -12.62 20.75 -0.43
C THR A 146 -11.70 21.62 0.41
N THR A 147 -11.71 21.38 1.72
CA THR A 147 -10.78 22.03 2.65
C THR A 147 -9.73 21.00 3.06
N SER A 148 -8.45 21.34 2.91
CA SER A 148 -7.34 20.54 3.39
C SER A 148 -6.78 21.18 4.66
N MET A 149 -6.71 20.43 5.76
CA MET A 149 -6.08 20.91 6.99
C MET A 149 -4.56 20.82 6.87
N ALA A 150 -3.87 21.66 7.65
CA ALA A 150 -2.42 21.52 7.82
C ALA A 150 -2.11 20.13 8.41
N PRO A 151 -0.99 19.49 8.02
CA PRO A 151 -0.53 18.25 8.64
C PRO A 151 -0.33 18.41 10.15
N ALA A 152 -0.48 17.31 10.87
CA ALA A 152 -0.13 17.28 12.29
C ALA A 152 1.37 17.52 12.49
N LEU A 153 1.76 17.89 13.72
CA LEU A 153 3.17 17.93 14.10
C LEU A 153 3.79 16.53 13.95
N PHE A 154 5.10 16.51 13.65
CA PHE A 154 5.83 15.28 13.49
C PHE A 154 5.84 14.42 14.77
N ASP A 155 5.57 13.14 14.58
CA ASP A 155 6.08 12.07 15.44
C ASP A 155 7.35 11.46 14.82
N LEU A 156 8.01 10.55 15.53
CA LEU A 156 9.25 9.95 15.04
C LEU A 156 9.06 9.20 13.71
N THR A 157 7.92 8.52 13.54
CA THR A 157 7.64 7.70 12.34
C THR A 157 7.37 8.56 11.10
N SER A 158 6.56 9.60 11.24
CA SER A 158 6.30 10.57 10.17
C SER A 158 7.55 11.33 9.78
N LEU A 159 8.38 11.73 10.76
CA LEU A 159 9.67 12.37 10.51
C LEU A 159 10.61 11.44 9.73
N GLN A 160 10.74 10.18 10.14
CA GLN A 160 11.56 9.18 9.42
C GLN A 160 11.07 8.88 8.01
N ARG A 161 9.78 9.08 7.74
CA ARG A 161 9.19 8.87 6.42
C ARG A 161 9.39 10.06 5.50
N GLU A 162 9.47 11.27 6.05
CA GLU A 162 9.57 12.53 5.27
C GLU A 162 11.01 13.05 5.09
N ALA A 163 11.95 12.69 5.98
CA ALA A 163 13.37 13.06 5.89
C ALA A 163 14.10 12.33 4.74
#